data_AF-A0A0Y0N694-F1
#
_entry.id   AF-A0A0Y0N694-F1
#
_cell.length_a   1.000
_cell.length_b   1.000
_cell.length_c   1.000
_cell.angle_alpha   90.00
_cell.angle_beta   90.00
_cell.angle_gamma   90.00
#
_symmetry.space_group_name_H-M   'P 1'
#
loop_
_entity.id
_entity.type
_entity.pdbx_description
1 polymer ?
#
loop_
_entity_poly.entity_id
_entity_poly.type
_entity_poly.pdbx_seq_one_letter_code
_entity_poly.pdbx_strand_id
1 'polypeptide(L)'
;MNAAAAEPYRYRPTLALPYWDEIGGFIEDAVTDASAITGREPHILFPATTAFVLWAWQARGTPLERTRIFRASVVEEFVHLGVGRYLRGSRATHRATLTLMVRALNPADSLTKQRPIPRSVPTQPYSAAEIAALHSWALGQNTSRRRYDALTLLALGLGAGPATREILELRVSSLDIRGDQPVVIVWESRPRAVGRDRRTSPAQLTA
;
A
#
# COMPACT_ATOMS: atom_id res chain seq x y z
N MET A 1 32.17 8.30 14.81
CA MET A 1 30.92 8.74 14.14
C MET A 1 29.76 8.24 14.97
N ASN A 2 29.08 9.14 15.68
CA ASN A 2 27.97 8.83 16.58
C ASN A 2 26.79 8.26 15.79
N ALA A 3 26.32 7.07 16.18
CA ALA A 3 24.99 6.61 15.85
C ALA A 3 24.02 7.58 16.50
N ALA A 4 23.42 8.49 15.72
CA ALA A 4 22.29 9.27 16.18
C ALA A 4 21.21 8.28 16.59
N ALA A 5 20.97 8.15 17.90
CA ALA A 5 19.81 7.45 18.41
C ALA A 5 18.60 8.10 17.73
N ALA A 6 17.93 7.34 16.85
CA ALA A 6 16.77 7.83 16.13
C ALA A 6 15.76 8.34 17.18
N GLU A 7 15.31 9.59 17.03
CA GLU A 7 14.28 10.14 17.90
C GLU A 7 13.08 9.18 17.89
N PRO A 8 12.54 8.81 19.07
CA PRO A 8 11.45 7.87 19.14
C PRO A 8 10.25 8.44 18.37
N TYR A 9 9.80 7.69 17.36
CA TYR A 9 8.64 8.06 16.54
C TYR A 9 7.42 8.27 17.45
N ARG A 10 6.98 9.51 17.60
CA ARG A 10 5.86 9.87 18.47
C ARG A 10 4.55 9.70 17.74
N TYR A 11 3.99 8.50 17.82
CA TYR A 11 2.68 8.19 17.25
C TYR A 11 1.56 8.85 18.06
N ARG A 12 0.58 9.46 17.39
CA ARG A 12 -0.66 9.96 18.01
C ARG A 12 -1.88 9.48 17.23
N PRO A 13 -2.66 8.53 17.74
CA PRO A 13 -3.87 8.10 17.07
C PRO A 13 -5.00 9.11 17.20
N THR A 14 -5.92 9.15 16.24
CA THR A 14 -7.14 9.96 16.35
C THR A 14 -8.24 9.23 17.12
N LEU A 15 -8.53 7.96 16.77
CA LEU A 15 -9.64 7.20 17.36
C LEU A 15 -9.32 6.65 18.75
N ALA A 16 -8.07 6.25 18.98
CA ALA A 16 -7.62 5.71 20.27
C ALA A 16 -7.16 6.79 21.25
N LEU A 17 -7.13 8.06 20.85
CA LEU A 17 -6.62 9.15 21.69
C LEU A 17 -7.27 9.20 23.08
N PRO A 18 -8.60 9.06 23.23
CA PRO A 18 -9.25 9.10 24.54
C PRO A 18 -8.86 7.95 25.49
N TYR A 19 -8.30 6.87 24.94
CA TYR A 19 -7.94 5.66 25.68
C TYR A 19 -6.42 5.47 25.74
N TRP A 20 -5.64 6.44 25.24
CA TRP A 20 -4.20 6.28 25.04
C TRP A 20 -3.43 6.06 26.34
N ASP A 21 -3.91 6.64 27.45
CA ASP A 21 -3.30 6.43 28.77
C ASP A 21 -3.39 4.96 29.21
N GLU A 22 -4.43 4.23 28.77
CA GLU A 22 -4.65 2.81 29.12
C GLU A 22 -3.95 1.84 28.15
N ILE A 23 -4.03 2.11 26.84
CA ILE A 23 -3.56 1.16 25.81
C ILE A 23 -2.24 1.57 25.14
N GLY A 24 -1.80 2.82 25.31
CA GLY A 24 -0.68 3.41 24.59
C GLY A 24 0.65 2.71 24.87
N GLY A 25 1.00 2.53 26.14
CA GLY A 25 2.24 1.84 26.52
C GLY A 25 2.30 0.41 25.97
N PHE A 26 1.19 -0.34 26.07
CA PHE A 26 1.10 -1.68 25.49
C PHE A 26 1.34 -1.69 23.97
N ILE A 27 0.79 -0.71 23.25
CA ILE A 27 0.95 -0.59 21.79
C ILE A 27 2.38 -0.20 21.43
N GLU A 28 2.95 0.78 22.12
CA GLU A 28 4.32 1.26 21.89
C GLU A 28 5.34 0.14 22.11
N ASP A 29 5.21 -0.60 23.21
CA ASP A 29 6.07 -1.76 23.49
C ASP A 29 5.90 -2.82 22.39
N ALA A 30 4.66 -3.11 21.98
CA ALA A 30 4.39 -4.14 20.98
C ALA A 30 4.96 -3.78 19.61
N VAL A 31 4.84 -2.52 19.21
CA VAL A 31 5.38 -2.03 17.95
C VAL A 31 6.91 -1.99 18.01
N THR A 32 7.51 -1.60 19.13
CA THR A 32 8.97 -1.57 19.32
C THR A 32 9.56 -2.97 19.17
N ASP A 33 9.02 -3.96 19.90
CA ASP A 33 9.48 -5.34 19.83
C ASP A 33 9.30 -5.93 18.43
N ALA A 34 8.12 -5.74 17.82
CA ALA A 34 7.86 -6.26 16.49
C ALA A 34 8.74 -5.59 15.43
N SER A 35 9.03 -4.29 15.56
CA SER A 35 9.96 -3.58 14.68
C SER A 35 11.36 -4.17 14.77
N ALA A 36 11.86 -4.40 15.99
CA ALA A 36 13.18 -5.01 16.21
C ALA A 36 13.28 -6.43 15.63
N ILE A 37 12.23 -7.25 15.79
CA ILE A 37 12.20 -8.64 15.30
C ILE A 37 12.06 -8.71 13.77
N THR A 38 11.24 -7.84 13.19
CA THR A 38 10.83 -7.95 11.77
C THR A 38 11.59 -7.02 10.82
N GLY A 39 12.35 -6.07 11.36
CA GLY A 39 13.01 -5.00 10.61
C GLY A 39 12.05 -4.00 9.96
N ARG A 40 10.74 -4.05 10.30
CA ARG A 40 9.75 -3.10 9.78
C ARG A 40 9.82 -1.79 10.54
N GLU A 41 9.64 -0.69 9.83
CA GLU A 41 9.60 0.63 10.46
C GLU A 41 8.36 0.77 11.37
N PRO A 42 8.51 1.35 12.58
CA PRO A 42 7.40 1.50 13.54
C PRO A 42 6.16 2.18 12.94
N HIS A 43 6.37 3.23 12.12
CA HIS A 43 5.28 4.01 11.53
C HIS A 43 4.33 3.18 10.64
N ILE A 44 4.79 2.06 10.09
CA ILE A 44 3.99 1.13 9.28
C ILE A 44 3.11 0.23 10.17
N LEU A 45 3.59 -0.10 11.37
CA LEU A 45 2.93 -1.03 12.29
C LEU A 45 1.85 -0.31 13.12
N PHE A 46 2.15 0.91 13.60
CA PHE A 46 1.29 1.65 14.51
C PHE A 46 -0.20 1.74 14.10
N PRO A 47 -0.57 2.07 12.85
CA PRO A 47 -1.99 2.23 12.49
C PRO A 47 -2.79 0.94 12.67
N ALA A 48 -2.28 -0.18 12.16
CA ALA A 48 -2.97 -1.47 12.24
C ALA A 48 -3.03 -1.96 13.68
N THR A 49 -1.93 -1.86 14.42
CA THR A 49 -1.84 -2.30 15.82
C THR A 49 -2.77 -1.49 16.71
N THR A 50 -2.81 -0.18 16.54
CA THR A 50 -3.62 0.69 17.42
C THR A 50 -5.10 0.41 17.27
N ALA A 51 -5.59 0.32 16.02
CA ALA A 51 -6.98 -0.02 15.77
C ALA A 51 -7.33 -1.44 16.24
N PHE A 52 -6.41 -2.39 16.07
CA PHE A 52 -6.58 -3.76 16.52
C PHE A 52 -6.68 -3.86 18.05
N VAL A 53 -5.72 -3.27 18.77
CA VAL A 53 -5.67 -3.30 20.24
C VAL A 53 -6.88 -2.55 20.81
N LEU A 54 -7.22 -1.39 20.27
CA LEU A 54 -8.41 -0.65 20.69
C LEU A 54 -9.67 -1.51 20.57
N TRP A 55 -9.88 -2.17 19.42
CA TRP A 55 -11.02 -3.05 19.23
C TRP A 55 -10.98 -4.27 20.18
N ALA A 56 -9.82 -4.92 20.31
CA ALA A 56 -9.67 -6.12 21.13
C ALA A 56 -9.90 -5.83 22.62
N TRP A 57 -9.45 -4.68 23.11
CA TRP A 57 -9.66 -4.23 24.49
C TRP A 57 -11.09 -3.71 24.70
N GLN A 58 -11.53 -2.74 23.89
CA GLN A 58 -12.79 -2.02 24.12
C GLN A 58 -14.03 -2.82 23.73
N ALA A 59 -14.02 -3.46 22.56
CA ALA A 59 -15.21 -4.12 22.01
C ALA A 59 -15.28 -5.59 22.39
N ARG A 60 -14.13 -6.27 22.41
CA ARG A 60 -14.03 -7.70 22.73
C ARG A 60 -13.75 -7.97 24.22
N GLY A 61 -13.26 -6.98 24.97
CA GLY A 61 -12.94 -7.14 26.40
C GLY A 61 -11.70 -8.00 26.65
N THR A 62 -10.77 -8.05 25.70
CA THR A 62 -9.54 -8.85 25.82
C THR A 62 -8.54 -8.14 26.74
N PRO A 63 -8.00 -8.81 27.77
CA PRO A 63 -6.96 -8.23 28.61
C PRO A 63 -5.72 -7.85 27.78
N LEU A 64 -5.04 -6.77 28.18
CA LEU A 64 -3.82 -6.24 27.53
C LEU A 64 -2.60 -7.11 27.82
N GLU A 65 -2.65 -8.36 27.36
CA GLU A 65 -1.58 -9.34 27.46
C GLU A 65 -1.17 -9.78 26.06
N ARG A 66 0.14 -9.84 25.77
CA ARG A 66 0.66 -10.17 24.43
C ARG A 66 0.10 -11.49 23.90
N THR A 67 0.09 -12.52 24.75
CA THR A 67 -0.40 -13.87 24.42
C THR A 67 -1.91 -13.95 24.23
N ARG A 68 -2.69 -12.97 24.73
CA ARG A 68 -4.14 -12.90 24.57
C ARG A 68 -4.56 -12.06 23.37
N ILE A 69 -3.91 -10.90 23.20
CA ILE A 69 -4.19 -9.96 22.12
C ILE A 69 -3.64 -10.49 20.80
N PHE A 70 -2.36 -10.86 20.73
CA PHE A 70 -1.72 -11.31 19.50
C PHE A 70 -1.97 -12.81 19.25
N ARG A 71 -3.22 -13.18 19.02
CA ARG A 71 -3.60 -14.51 18.55
C ARG A 71 -4.17 -14.42 17.14
N ALA A 72 -3.88 -15.42 16.31
CA ALA A 72 -4.38 -15.53 14.96
C ALA A 72 -5.91 -15.45 14.94
N SER A 73 -6.60 -16.11 15.88
CA SER A 73 -8.07 -16.07 15.99
C SER A 73 -8.61 -14.66 16.25
N VAL A 74 -7.98 -13.90 17.16
CA VAL A 74 -8.38 -12.52 17.48
C VAL A 74 -8.12 -11.59 16.28
N VAL A 75 -7.02 -11.81 15.55
CA VAL A 75 -6.73 -11.07 14.30
C VAL A 75 -7.77 -11.37 13.23
N GLU A 76 -8.15 -12.64 13.00
CA GLU A 76 -9.20 -12.98 12.02
C GLU A 76 -10.54 -12.34 12.39
N GLU A 77 -10.90 -12.36 13.67
CA GLU A 77 -12.12 -11.76 14.19
C GLU A 77 -12.13 -10.24 13.95
N PHE A 78 -11.02 -9.55 14.24
CA PHE A 78 -10.86 -8.13 13.93
C PHE A 78 -10.96 -7.83 12.43
N VAL A 79 -10.32 -8.65 11.59
CA VAL A 79 -10.35 -8.47 10.13
C VAL A 79 -11.78 -8.57 9.57
N HIS A 80 -12.60 -9.44 10.18
CA HIS A 80 -13.98 -9.64 9.76
C HIS A 80 -14.95 -8.59 10.35
N LEU A 81 -14.84 -8.30 11.66
CA LEU A 81 -15.81 -7.49 12.41
C LEU A 81 -15.35 -6.04 12.68
N GLY A 82 -14.04 -5.82 12.80
CA GLY A 82 -13.47 -4.56 13.28
C GLY A 82 -12.99 -3.61 12.18
N VAL A 83 -12.30 -4.11 11.14
CA VAL A 83 -11.57 -3.24 10.19
C VAL A 83 -12.43 -2.10 9.60
N GLY A 84 -13.68 -2.35 9.22
CA GLY A 84 -14.53 -1.33 8.61
C GLY A 84 -14.89 -0.15 9.54
N ARG A 85 -14.84 -0.36 10.86
CA ARG A 85 -15.16 0.66 11.87
C ARG A 85 -13.92 1.43 12.34
N TYR A 86 -12.77 0.78 12.40
CA TYR A 86 -11.57 1.33 13.05
C TYR A 86 -10.46 1.74 12.06
N LEU A 87 -10.48 1.24 10.82
CA LEU A 87 -9.44 1.50 9.83
C LEU A 87 -10.00 1.82 8.45
N ARG A 88 -9.28 2.67 7.73
CA ARG A 88 -9.43 2.80 6.28
C ARG A 88 -8.38 1.90 5.60
N GLY A 89 -8.72 1.30 4.46
CA GLY A 89 -7.82 0.45 3.69
C GLY A 89 -8.25 -1.02 3.57
N SER A 90 -7.45 -1.80 2.85
CA SER A 90 -7.78 -3.19 2.55
C SER A 90 -7.63 -4.10 3.78
N ARG A 91 -8.63 -4.94 4.02
CA ARG A 91 -8.57 -6.06 4.99
C ARG A 91 -7.33 -6.93 4.80
N ALA A 92 -6.87 -7.10 3.55
CA ALA A 92 -5.69 -7.90 3.23
C ALA A 92 -4.40 -7.28 3.78
N THR A 93 -4.24 -5.96 3.64
CA THR A 93 -3.07 -5.24 4.14
C THR A 93 -3.00 -5.29 5.66
N HIS A 94 -4.11 -4.97 6.32
CA HIS A 94 -4.18 -4.97 7.79
C HIS A 94 -3.95 -6.37 8.36
N ARG A 95 -4.55 -7.40 7.74
CA ARG A 95 -4.31 -8.79 8.12
C ARG A 95 -2.84 -9.19 7.98
N ALA A 96 -2.18 -8.82 6.89
CA ALA A 96 -0.77 -9.16 6.68
C ALA A 96 0.12 -8.55 7.76
N THR A 97 -0.09 -7.26 8.09
CA THR A 97 0.64 -6.58 9.16
C THR A 97 0.39 -7.24 10.52
N LEU A 98 -0.87 -7.51 10.88
CA LEU A 98 -1.19 -8.11 12.18
C LEU A 98 -0.71 -9.57 12.28
N THR A 99 -0.74 -10.32 11.18
CA THR A 99 -0.19 -11.69 11.11
C THR A 99 1.31 -11.68 11.37
N LEU A 100 2.03 -10.72 10.77
CA LEU A 100 3.45 -10.53 11.02
C LEU A 100 3.70 -10.27 12.51
N MET A 101 2.88 -9.42 13.14
CA MET A 101 2.99 -9.14 14.58
C MET A 101 2.65 -10.34 15.45
N VAL A 102 1.66 -11.16 15.10
CA VAL A 102 1.38 -12.42 15.82
C VAL A 102 2.60 -13.35 15.77
N ARG A 103 3.24 -13.50 14.61
CA ARG A 103 4.46 -14.31 14.47
C ARG A 103 5.61 -13.79 15.32
N ALA A 104 5.77 -12.47 15.40
CA ALA A 104 6.84 -11.85 16.18
C ALA A 104 6.59 -11.91 17.69
N LEU A 105 5.36 -11.61 18.12
CA LEU A 105 5.03 -11.37 19.54
C LEU A 105 4.38 -12.57 20.24
N ASN A 106 3.88 -13.54 19.49
CA ASN A 106 3.29 -14.76 20.01
C ASN A 106 3.54 -15.95 19.05
N PRO A 107 4.80 -16.37 18.90
CA PRO A 107 5.19 -17.40 17.93
C PRO A 107 4.48 -18.74 18.15
N ALA A 108 4.09 -19.07 19.38
CA ALA A 108 3.35 -20.30 19.70
C ALA A 108 1.98 -20.37 19.01
N ASP A 109 1.27 -19.24 18.89
CA ASP A 109 -0.05 -19.18 18.26
C ASP A 109 0.03 -19.10 16.73
N SER A 110 1.19 -18.68 16.20
CA SER A 110 1.44 -18.50 14.76
C SER A 110 1.40 -19.78 13.90
N LEU A 111 1.42 -20.94 14.55
CA LEU A 111 1.28 -22.27 13.93
C LEU A 111 -0.17 -22.60 13.52
N THR A 112 -1.14 -21.78 13.94
CA THR A 112 -2.56 -21.97 13.62
C THR A 112 -2.85 -21.64 12.14
N LYS A 113 -3.45 -22.58 11.40
CA LYS A 113 -3.79 -22.38 9.97
C LYS A 113 -4.68 -21.15 9.78
N GLN A 114 -4.17 -20.18 9.02
CA GLN A 114 -4.89 -18.98 8.65
C GLN A 114 -5.82 -19.22 7.45
N ARG A 115 -7.05 -18.69 7.50
CA ARG A 115 -8.00 -18.78 6.37
C ARG A 115 -7.45 -18.05 5.12
N PRO A 116 -7.63 -18.55 3.89
CA PRO A 116 -7.23 -17.80 2.70
C PRO A 116 -8.00 -16.47 2.60
N ILE A 117 -7.33 -15.34 2.32
CA ILE A 117 -8.01 -14.13 1.85
C ILE A 117 -8.24 -14.30 0.35
N PRO A 118 -9.48 -14.11 -0.15
CA PRO A 118 -9.72 -13.98 -1.59
C PRO A 118 -8.86 -12.83 -2.13
N ARG A 119 -8.10 -13.07 -3.20
CA ARG A 119 -7.35 -12.01 -3.86
C ARG A 119 -8.31 -10.88 -4.24
N SER A 120 -7.89 -9.64 -4.01
CA SER A 120 -8.61 -8.49 -4.55
C SER A 120 -8.69 -8.64 -6.07
N VAL A 121 -9.88 -8.44 -6.62
CA VAL A 121 -10.06 -8.37 -8.07
C VAL A 121 -9.07 -7.32 -8.61
N PRO A 122 -8.24 -7.65 -9.60
CA PRO A 122 -7.36 -6.67 -10.22
C PRO A 122 -8.19 -5.47 -10.67
N THR A 123 -7.67 -4.25 -10.49
CA THR A 123 -8.29 -3.06 -11.07
C THR A 123 -8.48 -3.30 -12.56
N GLN A 124 -9.71 -3.15 -13.04
CA GLN A 124 -9.99 -3.33 -14.46
C GLN A 124 -9.20 -2.29 -15.27
N PRO A 125 -8.71 -2.64 -16.47
CA PRO A 125 -8.14 -1.65 -17.37
C PRO A 125 -9.13 -0.52 -17.64
N TYR A 126 -8.64 0.71 -17.79
CA TYR A 126 -9.48 1.84 -18.17
C TYR A 126 -10.24 1.54 -19.47
N SER A 127 -11.53 1.87 -19.48
CA SER A 127 -12.36 1.85 -20.67
C SER A 127 -11.91 2.93 -21.67
N ALA A 128 -12.33 2.79 -22.92
CA ALA A 128 -12.04 3.78 -23.96
C ALA A 128 -12.57 5.18 -23.59
N ALA A 129 -13.72 5.25 -22.91
CA ALA A 129 -14.30 6.50 -22.44
C ALA A 129 -13.46 7.16 -21.34
N GLU A 130 -12.95 6.37 -20.38
CA GLU A 130 -12.05 6.88 -19.34
C GLU A 130 -10.71 7.34 -19.92
N ILE A 131 -10.15 6.60 -20.89
CA ILE A 131 -8.94 7.01 -21.61
C ILE A 131 -9.17 8.34 -22.34
N ALA A 132 -10.32 8.50 -23.03
CA ALA A 132 -10.66 9.76 -23.71
C ALA A 132 -10.82 10.93 -22.73
N ALA A 133 -11.44 10.69 -21.56
CA ALA A 133 -11.58 11.69 -20.50
C ALA A 133 -10.23 12.13 -19.94
N LEU A 134 -9.31 11.18 -19.73
CA LEU A 134 -7.94 11.47 -19.30
C LEU A 134 -7.18 12.30 -20.34
N HIS A 135 -7.30 11.97 -21.63
CA HIS A 135 -6.72 12.77 -22.71
C HIS A 135 -7.29 14.18 -22.76
N SER A 136 -8.61 14.34 -22.62
CA SER A 136 -9.26 15.64 -22.56
C SER A 136 -8.76 16.48 -21.37
N TRP A 137 -8.63 15.86 -20.19
CA TRP A 137 -8.05 16.51 -19.00
C TRP A 137 -6.60 16.95 -19.21
N ALA A 138 -5.77 16.12 -19.85
CA ALA A 138 -4.38 16.47 -20.13
C ALA A 138 -4.28 17.66 -21.09
N LEU A 139 -5.13 17.71 -22.12
CA LEU A 139 -5.20 18.84 -23.04
C LEU A 139 -5.72 20.12 -22.37
N GLY A 140 -6.66 19.99 -21.43
CA GLY A 140 -7.26 21.07 -20.66
C GLY A 140 -6.37 21.72 -19.60
N GLN A 141 -5.10 21.31 -19.47
CA GLN A 141 -4.16 21.94 -18.53
C GLN A 141 -3.88 23.40 -18.90
N ASN A 142 -3.83 24.27 -17.88
CA ASN A 142 -3.73 25.72 -18.02
C ASN A 142 -2.41 26.23 -18.62
N THR A 143 -1.35 25.42 -18.61
CA THR A 143 -0.03 25.81 -19.15
C THR A 143 0.49 24.76 -20.11
N SER A 144 1.24 25.21 -21.13
CA SER A 144 1.87 24.32 -22.11
C SER A 144 2.79 23.29 -21.44
N ARG A 145 3.49 23.68 -20.36
CA ARG A 145 4.33 22.77 -19.59
C ARG A 145 3.51 21.68 -18.89
N ARG A 146 2.44 22.04 -18.17
CA ARG A 146 1.57 21.07 -17.50
C ARG A 146 0.85 20.15 -18.48
N ARG A 147 0.45 20.67 -19.64
CA ARG A 147 -0.13 19.89 -20.73
C ARG A 147 0.86 18.83 -21.23
N TYR A 148 2.10 19.22 -21.48
CA TYR A 148 3.15 18.30 -21.91
C TYR A 148 3.44 17.24 -20.84
N ASP A 149 3.62 17.65 -19.58
CA ASP A 149 3.87 16.73 -18.47
C ASP A 149 2.71 15.73 -18.28
N ALA A 150 1.46 16.20 -18.36
CA ALA A 150 0.27 15.34 -18.28
C ALA A 150 0.17 14.34 -19.44
N LEU A 151 0.43 14.78 -20.68
CA LEU A 151 0.45 13.89 -21.85
C LEU A 151 1.56 12.85 -21.75
N THR A 152 2.74 13.23 -21.27
CA THR A 152 3.85 12.29 -21.03
C THR A 152 3.48 11.27 -19.96
N LEU A 153 2.85 11.69 -18.86
CA LEU A 153 2.36 10.77 -17.82
C LEU A 153 1.33 9.77 -18.37
N LEU A 154 0.39 10.23 -19.21
CA LEU A 154 -0.58 9.33 -19.85
C LEU A 154 0.07 8.36 -20.82
N ALA A 155 1.00 8.84 -21.66
CA ALA A 155 1.71 7.98 -22.61
C ALA A 155 2.53 6.89 -21.91
N LEU A 156 3.22 7.24 -20.81
CA LEU A 156 3.98 6.30 -20.00
C LEU A 156 3.06 5.32 -19.26
N GLY A 157 2.03 5.85 -18.58
CA GLY A 157 1.09 5.08 -17.75
C GLY A 157 0.25 4.09 -18.55
N LEU A 158 -0.28 4.50 -19.71
CA LEU A 158 -1.11 3.64 -20.57
C LEU A 158 -0.26 2.70 -21.44
N GLY A 159 0.97 3.08 -21.80
CA GLY A 159 1.83 2.29 -22.67
C GLY A 159 2.60 1.19 -21.94
N ALA A 160 3.28 1.52 -20.85
CA ALA A 160 4.19 0.61 -20.15
C ALA A 160 3.71 0.19 -18.75
N GLY A 161 2.69 0.87 -18.21
CA GLY A 161 2.19 0.65 -16.86
C GLY A 161 3.26 0.69 -15.76
N PRO A 162 4.20 1.66 -15.76
CA PRO A 162 5.19 1.75 -14.70
C PRO A 162 4.52 2.06 -13.37
N ALA A 163 5.07 1.53 -12.28
CA ALA A 163 4.70 1.93 -10.93
C ALA A 163 5.03 3.41 -10.72
N THR A 164 4.29 4.10 -9.86
CA THR A 164 4.50 5.54 -9.60
C THR A 164 5.94 5.87 -9.23
N ARG A 165 6.61 5.00 -8.46
CA ARG A 165 8.02 5.19 -8.10
C ARG A 165 8.94 5.17 -9.33
N GLU A 166 8.68 4.27 -10.27
CA GLU A 166 9.44 4.18 -11.52
C GLU A 166 9.23 5.45 -12.35
N ILE A 167 8.02 6.00 -12.41
CA ILE A 167 7.74 7.27 -13.09
C ILE A 167 8.57 8.43 -12.51
N LEU A 168 8.75 8.47 -11.19
CA LEU A 168 9.52 9.54 -10.52
C LEU A 168 11.03 9.44 -10.77
N GLU A 169 11.54 8.24 -11.06
CA GLU A 169 12.96 7.97 -11.27
C GLU A 169 13.32 7.89 -12.77
N LEU A 170 12.33 7.87 -13.67
CA LEU A 170 12.53 7.88 -15.12
C LEU A 170 13.33 9.12 -15.56
N ARG A 171 14.42 8.87 -16.28
CA ARG A 171 15.21 9.91 -16.95
C ARG A 171 15.07 9.81 -18.45
N VAL A 172 15.43 10.88 -19.16
CA VAL A 172 15.48 10.88 -20.64
C VAL A 172 16.40 9.76 -21.16
N SER A 173 17.49 9.47 -20.44
CA SER A 173 18.40 8.36 -20.75
C SER A 173 17.78 6.96 -20.58
N SER A 174 16.60 6.86 -19.97
CA SER A 174 15.83 5.61 -19.82
C SER A 174 14.89 5.37 -21.02
N LEU A 175 14.83 6.32 -21.96
CA LEU A 175 14.05 6.22 -23.19
C LEU A 175 14.96 5.76 -24.33
N ASP A 176 14.56 4.70 -25.01
CA ASP A 176 15.22 4.22 -26.22
C ASP A 176 14.22 4.34 -27.38
N ILE A 177 14.69 4.73 -28.56
CA ILE A 177 13.84 4.78 -29.76
C ILE A 177 14.28 3.63 -30.64
N ARG A 178 13.47 2.56 -30.68
CA ARG A 178 13.75 1.40 -31.54
C ARG A 178 12.91 1.50 -32.81
N GLY A 179 13.55 1.94 -33.88
CA GLY A 179 12.87 2.22 -35.16
C GLY A 179 11.99 3.46 -35.03
N ASP A 180 10.72 3.36 -35.41
CA ASP A 180 9.73 4.46 -35.37
C ASP A 180 8.80 4.37 -34.13
N GLN A 181 9.27 3.71 -33.06
CA GLN A 181 8.50 3.50 -31.83
C GLN A 181 9.32 3.93 -30.61
N PRO A 182 8.79 4.82 -29.75
CA PRO A 182 9.41 5.08 -28.46
C PRO A 182 9.25 3.83 -27.58
N VAL A 183 10.37 3.30 -27.10
CA VAL A 183 10.45 2.18 -26.15
C VAL A 183 10.91 2.73 -24.81
N VAL A 184 10.12 2.51 -23.76
CA VAL A 184 10.51 2.87 -22.40
C VAL A 184 11.23 1.68 -21.79
N ILE A 185 12.49 1.85 -21.39
CA ILE A 185 13.23 0.83 -20.66
C ILE A 185 13.08 1.11 -19.17
N VAL A 186 12.32 0.26 -18.48
CA VAL A 186 12.11 0.33 -17.03
C VAL A 186 13.15 -0.56 -16.35
N TRP A 187 13.99 0.01 -15.49
CA TRP A 187 15.21 -0.62 -15.00
C TRP A 187 15.08 -1.32 -13.64
N GLU A 188 14.10 -1.02 -12.79
CA GLU A 188 14.09 -1.57 -11.43
C GLU A 188 13.07 -2.70 -11.20
N SER A 189 13.59 -3.79 -10.64
CA SER A 189 12.94 -5.01 -10.16
C SER A 189 12.58 -6.10 -11.18
N ARG A 190 12.22 -5.78 -12.44
CA ARG A 190 12.17 -6.75 -13.55
C ARG A 190 12.37 -6.01 -14.89
N PRO A 191 13.58 -6.03 -15.48
CA PRO A 191 13.82 -5.37 -16.76
C PRO A 191 12.85 -5.93 -17.81
N ARG A 192 11.98 -5.07 -18.35
CA ARG A 192 11.09 -5.43 -19.47
C ARG A 192 11.05 -4.28 -20.47
N ALA A 193 11.31 -4.59 -21.73
CA ALA A 193 11.08 -3.67 -22.83
C ALA A 193 9.58 -3.77 -23.19
N VAL A 194 8.83 -2.69 -22.97
CA VAL A 194 7.42 -2.62 -23.38
C VAL A 194 7.35 -1.76 -24.64
N GLY A 195 7.18 -2.42 -25.79
CA GLY A 195 6.89 -1.76 -27.06
C GLY A 195 5.39 -1.55 -27.21
N ARG A 196 5.00 -0.50 -27.93
CA ARG A 196 3.61 -0.29 -28.34
C ARG A 196 3.25 -1.32 -29.43
N ASP A 197 2.38 -2.28 -29.12
CA ASP A 197 1.75 -3.10 -30.16
C ASP A 197 0.78 -2.21 -30.97
N ARG A 198 0.86 -2.26 -32.30
CA ARG A 198 0.03 -1.48 -33.24
C ARG A 198 -1.45 -1.90 -33.28
N ARG A 199 -1.92 -2.79 -32.39
CA ARG A 199 -3.32 -3.26 -32.37
C ARG A 199 -4.36 -2.28 -31.83
N THR A 200 -3.97 -1.06 -31.47
CA THR A 200 -4.90 0.08 -31.37
C THR A 200 -4.66 1.02 -32.57
N SER A 201 -5.20 0.65 -33.72
CA SER A 201 -5.37 1.55 -34.86
C SER A 201 -6.81 2.08 -34.86
N PRO A 202 -7.05 3.41 -34.89
CA PRO A 202 -8.36 3.98 -35.11
C PRO A 202 -8.66 3.93 -36.61
N ALA A 203 -9.11 2.78 -37.09
CA ALA A 203 -9.49 2.59 -38.49
C ALA A 203 -10.76 1.76 -38.62
N GLN A 204 -11.81 2.15 -37.90
CA GLN A 204 -13.21 1.82 -38.21
C GLN A 204 -14.13 2.94 -37.69
N LEU A 205 -14.07 4.11 -38.32
CA LEU A 205 -15.09 5.16 -38.20
C LEU A 205 -14.98 6.10 -39.40
N THR A 206 -15.40 5.59 -40.55
CA THR A 206 -15.87 6.39 -41.70
C THR A 206 -16.86 5.53 -42.47
N ALA A 207 -18.14 5.80 -42.25
CA ALA A 207 -19.10 5.98 -43.34
C ALA A 207 -19.29 7.49 -43.49
#